data_AF-A0A350MQF9-F1
#
_entry.id   AF-A0A350MQF9-F1
#
_cell.length_a   1.000
_cell.length_b   1.000
_cell.length_c   1.000
_cell.angle_alpha   90.00
_cell.angle_beta   90.00
_cell.angle_gamma   90.00
#
_symmetry.space_group_name_H-M   'P 1'
#
loop_
_entity.id
_entity.type
_entity.pdbx_description
1 polymer ?
#
loop_
_entity_poly.entity_id
_entity_poly.type
_entity_poly.pdbx_seq_one_letter_code
_entity_poly.pdbx_strand_id
1 'polypeptide(L)' 'MTYSNRIYGAALIKAINSNYNADFSGQPRTLPNGVVYATDKALKYAIKNFIKENYPSEKVFYFKRFNEEFIPYSLD' A
#
# COMPACT_ATOMS: atom_id res chain seq x y z
N MET A 1 -23.22 4.61 9.53
CA MET A 1 -23.27 5.91 8.83
C MET A 1 -23.54 5.67 7.37
N THR A 2 -24.36 6.51 6.75
CA THR A 2 -24.71 6.43 5.32
C THR A 2 -24.28 7.75 4.68
N TYR A 3 -23.37 7.71 3.72
CA TYR A 3 -22.90 8.92 3.05
C TYR A 3 -23.90 9.34 1.97
N SER A 4 -24.50 10.52 2.11
CA SER A 4 -25.48 11.07 1.17
C SER A 4 -24.87 11.78 -0.03
N ASN A 5 -23.61 12.21 0.08
CA ASN A 5 -22.89 12.95 -0.95
C ASN A 5 -21.66 12.18 -1.43
N ARG A 6 -21.26 12.39 -2.69
CA ARG A 6 -20.00 11.87 -3.22
C ARG A 6 -18.83 12.64 -2.61
N ILE A 7 -17.90 11.91 -2.00
CA ILE A 7 -16.68 12.46 -1.42
C ILE A 7 -15.54 12.32 -2.43
N TYR A 8 -14.76 13.39 -2.60
CA TYR A 8 -13.52 13.39 -3.36
C TYR A 8 -12.36 13.73 -2.41
N GLY A 9 -11.17 13.19 -2.68
CA GLY A 9 -9.99 13.46 -1.89
C GLY A 9 -8.72 13.18 -2.69
N ALA A 10 -7.62 13.81 -2.29
CA ALA A 10 -6.30 13.62 -2.88
C ALA A 10 -5.29 13.36 -1.76
N ALA A 11 -4.27 12.55 -2.05
CA ALA A 11 -3.14 12.31 -1.18
C ALA A 11 -1.84 12.56 -1.96
N LEU A 12 -0.94 13.35 -1.39
CA LEU A 12 0.38 13.61 -1.95
C LEU A 12 1.43 12.88 -1.09
N ILE A 13 2.26 12.05 -1.73
CA ILE A 13 3.33 11.30 -1.07
C ILE A 13 4.66 11.80 -1.63
N LYS A 14 5.56 12.26 -0.76
CA LYS A 14 6.94 12.60 -1.11
C LYS A 14 7.88 11.58 -0.48
N ALA A 15 8.54 10.79 -1.32
CA ALA A 15 9.65 9.94 -0.89
C ALA A 15 10.97 10.71 -1.01
N ILE A 16 11.78 10.71 0.04
CA ILE A 16 13.12 11.32 0.07
C ILE A 16 14.10 10.21 0.41
N ASN A 17 15.10 9.97 -0.44
CA ASN A 17 16.09 8.88 -0.30
C ASN A 17 15.45 7.51 0.02
N SER A 18 14.31 7.20 -0.61
CA SER A 18 13.46 6.05 -0.28
C SER A 18 12.73 5.52 -1.52
N ASN A 19 12.48 4.21 -1.56
CA ASN A 19 11.70 3.56 -2.62
C ASN A 19 10.26 3.29 -2.14
N TYR A 20 9.33 4.18 -2.51
CA TYR A 20 7.92 4.06 -2.11
C TYR A 20 7.16 2.91 -2.80
N ASN A 21 7.53 2.56 -4.03
CA ASN A 21 6.93 1.44 -4.75
C ASN A 21 7.99 0.76 -5.61
N ALA A 22 8.58 -0.29 -5.04
CA ALA A 22 9.50 -1.14 -5.77
C ALA A 22 8.80 -1.93 -6.90
N ASP A 23 9.55 -2.25 -7.95
CA ASP A 23 9.29 -3.40 -8.80
C ASP A 23 9.94 -4.67 -8.20
N PHE A 24 9.91 -5.78 -8.95
CA PHE A 24 10.43 -7.06 -8.49
C PHE A 24 11.97 -7.14 -8.43
N SER A 25 12.69 -6.15 -8.97
CA SER A 25 14.15 -6.02 -8.85
C SER A 25 14.60 -5.21 -7.62
N GLY A 26 13.64 -4.73 -6.81
CA GLY A 26 13.90 -3.81 -5.70
C GLY A 26 14.12 -2.35 -6.12
N GLN A 27 14.19 -2.07 -7.43
CA GLN A 27 14.30 -0.72 -7.97
C GLN A 27 12.95 0.02 -7.95
N PRO A 28 12.93 1.37 -8.00
CA PRO A 28 11.68 2.12 -8.13
C PRO A 28 10.96 1.78 -9.43
N ARG A 29 9.64 1.58 -9.38
CA ARG A 29 8.83 1.33 -10.58
C ARG A 29 8.97 2.47 -11.58
N THR A 30 9.40 2.12 -12.79
CA THR A 30 9.61 3.04 -13.90
C THR A 30 8.81 2.63 -15.13
N LEU A 31 8.38 3.61 -15.90
CA LEU A 31 7.89 3.43 -17.26
C LEU A 31 9.09 3.28 -18.23
N PRO A 32 8.90 2.78 -19.48
CA PRO A 32 10.00 2.62 -20.44
C PRO A 32 10.76 3.91 -20.80
N ASN A 33 10.18 5.07 -20.51
CA ASN A 33 10.80 6.39 -20.67
C ASN A 33 11.51 6.89 -19.39
N GLY A 34 11.71 6.03 -18.39
CA GLY A 34 12.38 6.36 -17.12
C GLY A 34 11.52 7.09 -16.08
N VAL A 35 10.25 7.41 -16.38
CA VAL A 35 9.37 8.10 -15.41
C VAL A 35 9.04 7.16 -14.25
N VAL A 36 9.46 7.52 -13.04
CA VAL A 36 9.12 6.82 -11.80
C VAL A 36 7.62 7.02 -11.51
N TYR A 37 6.92 5.94 -11.18
CA TYR A 37 5.50 5.98 -10.82
C TYR A 37 5.20 5.07 -9.63
N ALA A 38 4.10 5.37 -8.93
CA ALA A 38 3.56 4.52 -7.87
C ALA A 38 2.17 4.03 -8.24
N THR A 39 1.84 2.81 -7.80
CA THR A 39 0.51 2.24 -7.97
C THR A 39 -0.43 2.70 -6.85
N ASP A 40 -1.72 2.78 -7.16
CA ASP A 40 -2.79 2.96 -6.16
C ASP A 40 -2.75 1.86 -5.08
N LYS A 41 -2.28 0.65 -5.44
CA LYS A 41 -2.10 -0.49 -4.55
C LYS A 41 -1.08 -0.22 -3.44
N ALA A 42 0.01 0.51 -3.69
CA ALA A 42 0.98 0.86 -2.65
C ALA A 42 0.33 1.71 -1.54
N LEU A 43 -0.43 2.74 -1.94
CA LEU A 43 -1.18 3.58 -1.02
C LEU A 43 -2.31 2.81 -0.32
N LYS A 44 -3.10 2.01 -1.06
CA LYS A 44 -4.19 1.19 -0.51
C LYS A 44 -3.67 0.13 0.48
N TYR A 45 -2.48 -0.44 0.24
CA TYR A 45 -1.83 -1.35 1.18
C TYR A 45 -1.44 -0.61 2.46
N ALA A 46 -0.75 0.53 2.35
CA ALA A 46 -0.37 1.35 3.50
C ALA A 46 -1.58 1.77 4.36
N ILE A 47 -2.67 2.22 3.72
CA ILE A 47 -3.92 2.57 4.40
C ILE A 47 -4.55 1.35 5.08
N LYS A 48 -4.66 0.20 4.40
CA LYS A 48 -5.22 -1.01 5.01
C LYS A 48 -4.37 -1.57 6.16
N ASN A 49 -3.04 -1.48 6.05
CA ASN A 49 -2.12 -1.86 7.11
C ASN A 49 -2.33 -0.93 8.31
N PHE A 50 -2.34 0.38 8.09
CA PHE A 50 -2.63 1.37 9.14
C PHE A 50 -3.97 1.09 9.84
N ILE A 51 -5.04 0.81 9.09
CA ILE A 51 -6.35 0.48 9.67
C ILE A 51 -6.28 -0.83 10.48
N LYS A 52 -5.71 -1.90 9.94
CA LYS A 52 -5.59 -3.20 10.61
C LYS A 52 -4.80 -3.11 11.92
N GLU A 53 -3.66 -2.42 11.90
CA GLU A 53 -2.76 -2.35 13.07
C GLU A 53 -3.24 -1.35 14.14
N ASN A 54 -4.00 -0.30 13.77
CA ASN A 54 -4.39 0.77 14.70
C ASN A 54 -5.88 0.74 15.11
N TYR A 55 -6.74 0.03 14.37
CA TYR A 55 -8.19 0.00 14.60
C TYR A 55 -8.72 -1.45 14.58
N PRO A 56 -8.40 -2.28 15.60
CA PRO A 56 -8.74 -3.70 15.62
C PRO A 56 -10.25 -4.00 15.68
N SER A 57 -11.08 -3.02 16.07
CA SER A 57 -12.55 -3.10 15.97
C SER A 57 -13.07 -2.92 14.54
N GLU A 58 -12.27 -2.36 13.64
CA GLU A 58 -12.66 -2.12 12.24
C GLU A 58 -12.39 -3.34 11.36
N LYS A 59 -13.40 -3.71 10.58
CA LYS A 59 -13.34 -4.91 9.73
C LYS A 59 -12.60 -4.63 8.43
N VAL A 60 -11.30 -4.85 8.42
CA VAL A 60 -10.51 -4.91 7.18
C VAL A 60 -10.85 -6.21 6.43
N PHE A 61 -11.68 -6.09 5.39
CA PHE A 61 -12.22 -7.23 4.61
C PHE A 61 -11.18 -8.28 4.17
N TYR A 62 -9.98 -7.83 3.79
CA TYR A 62 -8.88 -8.74 3.44
C TYR A 62 -7.52 -8.08 3.67
N PHE A 63 -6.66 -8.77 4.41
CA PHE A 63 -5.27 -8.40 4.67
C PHE A 63 -4.45 -9.60 5.15
N LYS A 64 -3.41 -10.01 4.40
CA LYS A 64 -2.40 -10.99 4.83
C LYS A 64 -1.10 -10.83 4.04
N ARG A 65 0.01 -11.16 4.68
CA ARG A 65 1.11 -11.94 4.07
C ARG A 65 1.53 -12.99 5.08
N PHE A 66 1.72 -14.23 4.64
CA PHE A 66 2.10 -15.34 5.50
C PHE A 66 3.11 -16.30 4.80
N ASN A 67 4.08 -16.80 5.58
CA ASN A 67 5.26 -17.68 5.37
C ASN A 67 4.98 -19.04 6.08
N GLU A 68 5.82 -20.06 5.92
CA GLU A 68 5.44 -21.48 5.91
C GLU A 68 4.98 -22.12 7.24
N GLU A 69 5.53 -21.74 8.42
CA GLU A 69 5.00 -22.22 9.72
C GLU A 69 3.69 -21.47 10.11
N PHE A 70 2.93 -20.97 9.12
CA PHE A 70 1.98 -19.86 9.26
C PHE A 70 2.63 -18.58 9.85
N ILE A 71 3.86 -18.26 9.42
CA ILE A 71 4.68 -17.03 9.67
C ILE A 71 4.19 -15.84 8.77
N PRO A 72 4.73 -14.58 8.78
CA PRO A 72 4.25 -13.43 7.94
C PRO A 72 4.88 -12.97 6.57
N TYR A 73 5.98 -13.48 5.98
CA TYR A 73 6.81 -12.76 4.95
C TYR A 73 6.67 -13.25 3.46
N SER A 74 7.50 -12.96 2.41
CA SER A 74 8.67 -12.05 2.18
C SER A 74 8.73 -11.48 0.73
N LEU A 75 9.61 -10.49 0.44
CA LEU A 75 9.93 -10.07 -0.95
C LEU A 75 10.95 -11.02 -1.60
N ASP A 76 11.70 -11.71 -0.74
CA ASP A 76 12.54 -12.89 -0.97
C ASP A 76 11.68 -14.17 -1.07
#